data_AF-W2QB55-F1
#
_entry.id   AF-W2QB55-F1
#
_cell.length_a   1.000
_cell.length_b   1.000
_cell.length_c   1.000
_cell.angle_alpha   90.00
_cell.angle_beta   90.00
_cell.angle_gamma   90.00
#
_symmetry.space_group_name_H-M   'P 1'
#
loop_
_entity.id
_entity.type
_entity.pdbx_description
1 polymer ?
#
loop_
_entity_poly.entity_id
_entity_poly.type
_entity_poly.pdbx_seq_one_letter_code
_entity_poly.pdbx_strand_id
1 'polypeptide(L)'
;MHWLGECPATSETEKEELLKRFRNARKAKKAKLKRLGELLPTADRTVVLNGVLELPYCPDSGSDYTVIRRSHWERLCKLDPEVQAEELEVPVQNQTFGDKKVTATHKAKIQVRIHTAVGRWNR
;
A
#
# COMPACT_ATOMS: atom_id res chain seq x y z
N MET A 1 23.67 -27.42 -9.55
CA MET A 1 22.77 -26.38 -10.10
C MET A 1 22.86 -26.47 -11.61
N HIS A 2 21.88 -27.04 -12.31
CA HIS A 2 21.88 -27.04 -13.79
C HIS A 2 21.16 -25.79 -14.28
N TRP A 3 21.73 -25.09 -15.26
CA TRP A 3 21.07 -23.93 -15.88
C TRP A 3 19.96 -24.40 -16.82
N LEU A 4 18.86 -23.65 -16.91
CA LEU A 4 17.70 -24.04 -17.73
C LEU A 4 18.07 -24.22 -19.22
N GLY A 5 19.07 -23.48 -19.72
CA GLY A 5 19.61 -23.64 -21.07
C GLY A 5 20.27 -25.00 -21.30
N GLU A 6 20.90 -25.56 -20.27
CA GLU A 6 21.67 -26.81 -20.30
C GLU A 6 20.83 -28.04 -19.94
N CYS A 7 19.53 -27.89 -19.61
CA CYS A 7 18.69 -29.01 -19.22
C CYS A 7 18.37 -29.92 -20.43
N PRO A 8 18.83 -31.18 -20.49
CA PRO A 8 18.57 -32.06 -21.64
C PRO A 8 17.14 -32.63 -21.64
N ALA A 9 16.39 -32.43 -20.55
CA ALA A 9 15.05 -32.99 -20.34
C ALA A 9 13.90 -32.15 -20.92
N THR A 10 14.20 -31.03 -21.60
CA THR A 10 13.18 -30.07 -22.06
C THR A 10 13.48 -29.64 -23.48
N SER A 11 12.48 -29.63 -24.36
CA SER A 11 12.65 -29.21 -25.75
C SER A 11 13.03 -27.73 -25.83
N GLU A 12 13.73 -27.32 -26.90
CA GLU A 12 14.16 -25.91 -27.07
C GLU A 12 12.97 -24.94 -27.06
N THR A 13 11.83 -25.35 -27.63
CA THR A 13 10.59 -24.58 -27.64
C THR A 13 10.01 -24.38 -26.25
N GLU A 14 9.99 -25.41 -25.41
CA GLU A 14 9.56 -25.31 -24.01
C GLU A 14 10.48 -24.42 -23.18
N LYS A 15 11.80 -24.48 -23.41
CA LYS A 15 12.78 -23.60 -22.76
C LYS A 15 12.53 -22.13 -23.14
N GLU A 16 12.32 -21.85 -24.43
CA GLU A 16 12.02 -20.51 -24.92
C GLU A 16 10.70 -19.97 -24.37
N GLU A 17 9.65 -20.80 -24.34
CA GLU A 17 8.38 -20.42 -23.72
C GLU A 17 8.54 -20.09 -22.24
N LEU A 18 9.29 -20.90 -21.49
CA LEU A 18 9.52 -20.67 -20.07
C LEU A 18 10.27 -19.36 -19.85
N LEU A 19 11.33 -19.10 -20.63
CA LEU A 19 12.09 -17.86 -20.59
C LEU A 19 11.22 -16.65 -20.95
N LYS A 20 10.35 -16.78 -21.95
CA LYS A 20 9.40 -15.74 -22.35
C LYS A 20 8.40 -15.45 -21.22
N ARG A 21 7.87 -16.49 -20.56
CA ARG A 21 7.00 -16.35 -19.37
C ARG A 21 7.72 -15.63 -18.23
N PHE A 22 8.96 -16.01 -17.91
CA PHE A 22 9.76 -15.34 -16.87
C PHE A 22 10.05 -13.87 -17.21
N ARG A 23 10.42 -13.56 -18.46
CA ARG A 23 10.66 -12.19 -18.92
C ARG A 23 9.38 -11.34 -18.82
N ASN A 24 8.24 -11.89 -19.24
CA ASN A 24 6.95 -11.20 -19.15
C ASN A 24 6.53 -10.97 -17.70
N ALA A 25 6.67 -11.97 -16.83
CA ALA A 25 6.41 -11.82 -15.39
C ALA A 25 7.31 -10.74 -14.75
N ARG A 26 8.59 -10.68 -15.13
CA ARG A 26 9.52 -9.66 -14.64
C ARG A 26 9.16 -8.26 -15.15
N LYS A 27 8.77 -8.12 -16.42
CA LYS A 27 8.27 -6.85 -16.99
C LYS A 27 6.99 -6.40 -16.30
N ALA A 28 6.04 -7.30 -16.08
CA ALA A 28 4.79 -7.00 -15.35
C ALA A 28 5.07 -6.54 -13.92
N LYS A 29 5.96 -7.23 -13.18
CA LYS A 29 6.40 -6.80 -11.85
C LYS A 29 7.05 -5.42 -11.87
N LYS A 30 7.93 -5.13 -12.83
CA LYS A 30 8.59 -3.82 -12.97
C LYS A 30 7.59 -2.69 -13.24
N ALA A 31 6.63 -2.92 -14.15
CA ALA A 31 5.56 -1.96 -14.42
C ALA A 31 4.70 -1.69 -13.19
N LYS A 32 4.36 -2.74 -12.43
CA LYS A 32 3.60 -2.65 -11.17
C LYS A 32 4.35 -1.83 -10.11
N LEU A 33 5.67 -2.01 -9.99
CA LEU A 33 6.51 -1.23 -9.06
C LEU A 33 6.64 0.24 -9.47
N LYS A 34 6.72 0.54 -10.77
CA LYS A 34 6.82 1.93 -11.25
C LYS A 34 5.56 2.74 -10.93
N ARG A 35 4.38 2.15 -11.19
CA ARG A 35 3.08 2.74 -10.81
C ARG A 35 2.94 2.92 -9.30
N LEU A 36 3.48 2.00 -8.50
CA LEU A 36 3.49 2.15 -7.05
C LEU A 36 4.33 3.37 -6.61
N GLY A 37 5.50 3.58 -7.22
CA GLY A 37 6.33 4.76 -6.93
C GLY A 37 5.61 6.09 -7.17
N GLU A 38 4.73 6.15 -8.16
CA GLU A 38 3.89 7.34 -8.45
C GLU A 38 2.74 7.52 -7.45
N LEU A 39 2.27 6.43 -6.83
CA LEU A 39 1.19 6.46 -5.84
C LEU A 39 1.69 6.61 -4.41
N LEU A 40 2.93 6.22 -4.12
CA LEU A 40 3.51 6.37 -2.79
C LEU A 40 3.58 7.86 -2.42
N PRO A 41 3.30 8.22 -1.15
CA PRO A 41 3.38 9.60 -0.71
C PRO A 41 4.80 10.15 -0.96
N THR A 42 4.91 11.27 -1.68
CA THR A 42 6.07 12.15 -1.51
C THR A 42 5.99 12.76 -0.11
N ALA A 43 7.12 13.12 0.49
CA ALA A 43 7.18 13.64 1.87
C ALA A 43 6.28 14.88 2.09
N ASP A 44 5.84 15.52 1.02
CA ASP A 44 5.03 16.74 1.00
C ASP A 44 3.54 16.50 1.29
N ARG A 45 3.06 15.25 1.26
CA ARG A 45 1.65 14.91 1.49
C ARG A 45 1.43 14.37 2.90
N THR A 46 1.07 15.25 3.82
CA THR A 46 0.77 14.89 5.19
C THR A 46 -0.69 15.11 5.58
N VAL A 47 -1.14 14.34 6.57
CA VAL A 47 -2.40 14.54 7.27
C VAL A 47 -2.13 14.67 8.76
N VAL A 48 -2.93 15.49 9.43
CA VAL A 48 -2.95 15.60 10.88
C VAL A 48 -4.19 14.89 11.42
N LEU A 49 -3.96 13.87 12.25
CA LEU A 49 -4.99 13.11 12.95
C LEU A 49 -5.28 13.75 14.31
N ASN A 50 -6.53 14.05 14.59
CA ASN A 50 -7.03 14.71 15.82
C ASN A 50 -6.25 15.98 16.23
N GLY A 51 -5.58 16.64 15.29
CA GLY A 51 -4.73 17.79 15.60
C GLY A 51 -3.40 17.45 16.29
N VAL A 52 -3.13 16.19 16.63
CA VAL A 52 -2.00 15.78 17.48
C VAL A 52 -0.94 14.96 16.77
N LEU A 53 -1.29 14.24 15.70
CA LEU A 53 -0.38 13.32 15.02
C LEU A 53 -0.33 13.58 13.52
N GLU A 54 0.81 14.07 13.04
CA GLU A 54 1.08 14.23 11.61
C GLU A 54 1.69 12.96 11.00
N LEU A 55 1.14 12.50 9.87
CA LEU A 55 1.60 11.31 9.15
C LEU A 55 1.59 11.54 7.63
N PRO A 56 2.51 10.90 6.88
CA PRO A 56 2.39 10.84 5.43
C PRO A 56 1.14 10.06 5.01
N TYR A 57 0.45 10.51 3.97
CA TYR A 57 -0.77 9.85 3.48
C TYR A 57 -0.72 9.57 1.97
N CYS A 58 -1.31 8.45 1.58
CA CYS A 58 -1.50 8.06 0.20
C CYS A 58 -2.97 8.24 -0.15
N PRO A 59 -3.36 9.19 -1.02
CA PRO A 59 -4.70 9.21 -1.57
C PRO A 59 -4.90 7.97 -2.44
N ASP A 60 -5.81 7.10 -2.04
CA ASP A 60 -6.15 5.88 -2.76
C ASP A 60 -7.65 5.88 -3.07
N SER A 61 -8.01 6.37 -4.27
CA SER A 61 -9.40 6.42 -4.73
C SER A 61 -9.97 5.04 -5.08
N GLY A 62 -9.14 3.99 -5.08
CA GLY A 62 -9.55 2.62 -5.35
C GLY A 62 -9.93 1.83 -4.10
N SER A 63 -9.80 2.42 -2.92
CA SER A 63 -10.10 1.78 -1.64
C SER A 63 -11.41 2.30 -1.04
N ASP A 64 -12.28 1.38 -0.62
CA ASP A 64 -13.53 1.72 0.10
C ASP A 64 -13.27 2.23 1.53
N TYR A 65 -12.11 1.87 2.09
CA TYR A 65 -11.75 2.16 3.47
C TYR A 65 -10.42 2.88 3.58
N THR A 66 -10.34 3.81 4.53
CA THR A 66 -9.06 4.37 4.97
C THR A 66 -8.41 3.41 5.97
N VAL A 67 -7.17 3.01 5.70
CA VAL A 67 -6.43 2.06 6.55
C VAL A 67 -5.25 2.76 7.22
N ILE A 68 -5.17 2.64 8.54
CA ILE A 68 -4.03 3.08 9.35
C ILE A 68 -3.25 1.87 9.85
N ARG A 69 -1.91 1.95 9.86
CA ARG A 69 -1.08 0.89 10.46
C ARG A 69 -1.24 0.90 11.98
N ARG A 70 -1.20 -0.30 12.58
CA ARG A 70 -1.27 -0.47 14.04
C ARG A 70 -0.22 0.36 14.79
N SER A 71 1.00 0.46 14.28
CA SER A 71 2.07 1.28 14.89
C SER A 71 1.72 2.78 14.94
N HIS A 72 1.01 3.29 13.94
CA HIS A 72 0.55 4.68 13.93
C HIS A 72 -0.66 4.88 14.84
N TRP A 73 -1.56 3.89 14.89
CA TRP A 73 -2.68 3.87 15.83
C TRP A 73 -2.21 3.91 17.28
N GLU A 74 -1.27 3.05 17.67
CA GLU A 74 -0.70 3.04 19.02
C GLU A 74 -0.04 4.38 19.39
N ARG A 75 0.59 5.04 18.41
CA ARG A 75 1.15 6.38 18.60
C ARG A 75 0.05 7.44 18.77
N LEU A 76 -1.06 7.33 18.05
CA LEU A 76 -2.22 8.20 18.23
C LEU A 76 -2.82 8.04 19.62
N CYS A 77 -3.07 6.82 20.10
CA CYS A 77 -3.61 6.57 21.44
C CYS A 77 -2.74 7.12 22.57
N LYS A 78 -1.41 7.17 22.37
CA LYS A 78 -0.49 7.79 23.35
C LYS A 78 -0.60 9.32 23.40
N LEU A 79 -0.93 9.94 22.27
CA LEU A 79 -1.06 11.40 22.14
C LEU A 79 -2.47 11.88 22.46
N ASP A 80 -3.47 11.05 22.20
CA ASP A 80 -4.88 11.30 22.43
C ASP A 80 -5.53 10.06 23.06
N PRO A 81 -5.62 10.03 24.41
CA PRO A 81 -6.22 8.92 25.14
C PRO A 81 -7.75 8.79 24.97
N GLU A 82 -8.42 9.80 24.41
CA GLU A 82 -9.88 9.77 24.19
C GLU A 82 -10.24 8.95 22.95
N VAL A 83 -9.27 8.67 22.08
CA VAL A 83 -9.45 7.85 20.90
C VAL A 83 -9.71 6.39 21.27
N GLN A 84 -10.87 5.91 20.86
CA GLN A 84 -11.30 4.52 21.03
C GLN A 84 -11.47 3.82 19.69
N ALA A 85 -11.06 2.55 19.65
CA ALA A 85 -11.36 1.65 18.56
C ALA A 85 -12.50 0.72 18.96
N GLU A 86 -13.41 0.50 18.03
CA GLU A 86 -14.49 -0.47 18.13
C GLU A 86 -14.13 -1.70 17.29
N GLU A 87 -14.48 -2.89 17.80
CA GLU A 87 -14.35 -4.12 17.03
C GLU A 87 -15.34 -4.11 15.85
N LEU A 88 -14.89 -4.62 14.71
CA LEU A 88 -15.73 -4.81 13.54
C LEU A 88 -16.51 -6.11 13.67
N GLU A 89 -17.82 -6.06 13.45
CA GLU A 89 -18.67 -7.27 13.38
C GLU A 89 -18.16 -8.26 12.33
N VAL A 90 -17.66 -7.74 11.20
CA VAL A 90 -17.05 -8.53 10.13
C VAL A 90 -15.65 -7.96 9.85
N PRO A 91 -14.58 -8.76 10.04
CA PRO A 91 -13.23 -8.33 9.71
C PRO A 91 -13.08 -8.00 8.23
N VAL A 92 -12.41 -6.87 7.93
CA VAL A 92 -12.17 -6.43 6.56
C VAL A 92 -10.85 -7.00 6.06
N GLN A 93 -10.91 -7.85 5.02
CA GLN A 93 -9.70 -8.31 4.33
C GLN A 93 -9.24 -7.25 3.34
N ASN A 94 -8.05 -6.71 3.59
CA ASN A 94 -7.39 -5.76 2.71
C ASN A 94 -6.32 -6.51 1.91
N GLN A 95 -6.39 -6.44 0.59
CA GLN A 95 -5.29 -6.90 -0.27
C GLN A 95 -4.25 -5.79 -0.36
N THR A 96 -3.08 -6.03 0.23
CA THR A 96 -1.94 -5.14 0.01
C THR A 96 -1.29 -5.45 -1.35
N PHE A 97 -0.36 -4.60 -1.77
CA PHE A 97 0.33 -4.79 -3.05
C PHE A 97 0.93 -6.21 -3.20
N GLY A 98 0.45 -6.93 -4.21
CA GLY A 98 0.82 -8.33 -4.44
C GLY A 98 -0.27 -9.27 -3.92
N ASP A 99 0.15 -10.37 -3.31
CA ASP A 99 -0.77 -11.43 -2.82
C ASP A 99 -0.87 -11.43 -1.29
N LYS A 100 -0.28 -10.43 -0.63
CA LYS A 100 -0.30 -10.34 0.83
C LYS A 100 -1.62 -9.73 1.29
N LYS A 101 -2.41 -10.53 1.99
CA LYS A 101 -3.65 -10.10 2.64
C LYS A 101 -3.36 -9.63 4.06
N VAL A 102 -4.00 -8.55 4.46
CA VAL A 102 -3.96 -8.00 5.82
C VAL A 102 -5.38 -7.81 6.29
N THR A 103 -5.69 -8.28 7.50
CA THR A 103 -7.04 -8.18 8.06
C THR A 103 -7.11 -7.01 9.04
N ALA A 104 -8.10 -6.13 8.83
CA ALA A 104 -8.49 -5.13 9.81
C ALA A 104 -9.65 -5.67 10.63
N THR A 105 -9.50 -5.65 11.95
CA THR A 105 -10.52 -6.16 12.90
C THR A 105 -11.17 -5.04 13.70
N HIS A 106 -10.67 -3.81 13.60
CA HIS A 106 -11.14 -2.67 14.36
C HIS A 106 -11.38 -1.47 13.44
N LYS A 107 -12.32 -0.62 13.83
CA LYS A 107 -12.59 0.69 13.24
C LYS A 107 -12.50 1.77 14.33
N ALA A 108 -12.22 2.99 13.92
CA ALA A 108 -12.21 4.13 14.82
C ALA A 108 -12.73 5.37 14.12
N LYS A 109 -13.38 6.25 14.88
CA LYS A 109 -13.78 7.58 14.40
C LYS A 109 -12.76 8.60 14.85
N ILE A 110 -12.07 9.21 13.90
CA ILE A 110 -11.04 10.23 14.16
C ILE A 110 -11.24 11.42 13.22
N GLN A 111 -10.76 12.59 13.64
CA GLN A 111 -10.70 13.77 12.81
C GLN A 111 -9.45 13.71 11.93
N VAL A 112 -9.63 13.84 10.61
CA VAL A 112 -8.53 13.88 9.65
C VAL A 112 -8.48 15.27 9.01
N ARG A 113 -7.33 15.94 9.12
CA ARG A 113 -7.06 17.21 8.45
C ARG A 113 -5.98 17.01 7.40
N ILE A 114 -6.34 17.17 6.13
CA ILE A 114 -5.40 17.04 5.01
C ILE A 114 -4.78 18.42 4.75
N HIS A 115 -3.45 18.51 4.78
CA HIS A 115 -2.74 19.71 4.35
C HIS A 115 -2.56 19.64 2.84
N THR A 116 -3.38 20.38 2.11
CA THR A 116 -3.12 20.65 0.69
C THR A 116 -2.39 21.99 0.60
N ALA A 117 -1.20 21.97 0.01
CA ALA A 117 -0.56 23.20 -0.45
C ALA A 117 -1.38 23.73 -1.64
N VAL A 118 -2.50 24.37 -1.36
CA VAL A 118 -3.19 25.18 -2.37
C VAL A 118 -2.30 26.41 -2.53
N GLY A 119 -1.50 26.45 -3.59
CA GLY A 119 -0.70 27.61 -3.93
C GLY A 119 -1.58 28.86 -3.89
N ARG A 120 -1.09 29.89 -3.21
CA ARG A 120 -1.73 31.20 -3.15
C ARG A 120 -1.91 31.69 -4.58
N TRP A 121 -3.13 31.66 -5.09
CA TRP A 121 -3.43 32.23 -6.40
C TRP A 121 -3.64 33.73 -6.20
N ASN A 122 -2.56 34.50 -6.27
CA ASN A 122 -2.65 35.95 -6.30
C ASN A 122 -3.18 36.35 -7.68
N ARG A 123 -4.38 36.94 -7.73
CA ARG A 123 -4.80 37.82 -8.82
C ARG A 123 -4.94 39.23 -8.26
#